data_AF-A0A6I5C8V8-F1
#
_entry.id   AF-A0A6I5C8V8-F1
#
_cell.length_a   1.000
_cell.length_b   1.000
_cell.length_c   1.000
_cell.angle_alpha   90.00
_cell.angle_beta   90.00
_cell.angle_gamma   90.00
#
_symmetry.space_group_name_H-M   'P 1'
#
loop_
_entity.id
_entity.type
_entity.pdbx_description
1 polymer ?
#
loop_
_entity_poly.entity_id
_entity_poly.type
_entity_poly.pdbx_seq_one_letter_code
_entity_poly.pdbx_strand_id
1 'polypeptide(L)'
;MSAAEGSLGTRLWDRVTASDPGLLRLAAGSRTAGSIALTLAVLTALRVPVPHLVAGAIASMAATFAIREKQRSQQALTLALGLPVALASVTLGALLNSRVIAGDLFFVVLIFCAVYSRRFGDRGNALGLIGFQIYFMSLFVGATGHTLPALFGVVTVAFAASALVRFVIVYETPAGVLLRLREAFRVRLAQLVSAQLELLDAGPGDADKALDAVREGTARLHETALMIQGRLEQGTSDESVARLVQRRIAGAEISAERLGLLLLTARSSERTDTLTLHLPGAPVPSGGREP
;
A
#
# COMPACT_ATOMS: atom_id res chain seq x y z
N MET A 1 -29.13 -25.96 -9.00
CA MET A 1 -27.67 -26.14 -9.15
C MET A 1 -26.98 -24.91 -9.80
N SER A 2 -27.47 -23.68 -9.57
CA SER A 2 -26.95 -22.44 -10.19
C SER A 2 -26.96 -21.25 -9.21
N ALA A 3 -26.50 -21.48 -7.97
CA ALA A 3 -26.40 -20.43 -6.95
C ALA A 3 -25.03 -20.41 -6.24
N ALA A 4 -24.12 -21.33 -6.57
CA ALA A 4 -22.83 -21.48 -5.91
C ALA A 4 -21.70 -20.63 -6.55
N GLU A 5 -21.81 -20.29 -7.84
CA GLU A 5 -20.74 -19.60 -8.59
C GLU A 5 -20.66 -18.10 -8.30
N GLY A 6 -21.77 -17.46 -7.90
CA GLY A 6 -21.77 -16.06 -7.46
C GLY A 6 -21.06 -15.80 -6.12
N SER A 7 -20.80 -16.85 -5.32
CA SER A 7 -20.27 -16.71 -3.95
C SER A 7 -18.74 -16.81 -3.86
N LEU A 8 -18.07 -17.39 -4.85
CA LEU A 8 -16.61 -17.53 -4.85
C LEU A 8 -15.92 -16.21 -5.20
N GLY A 9 -16.46 -15.48 -6.18
CA GLY A 9 -15.98 -14.16 -6.57
C GLY A 9 -16.12 -13.16 -5.44
N THR A 10 -17.28 -13.10 -4.77
CA THR A 10 -17.50 -12.22 -3.63
C THR A 10 -16.64 -12.62 -2.43
N ARG A 11 -16.48 -13.90 -2.10
CA ARG A 11 -15.60 -14.34 -0.99
C ARG A 11 -14.11 -14.10 -1.24
N LEU A 12 -13.64 -14.30 -2.47
CA LEU A 12 -12.26 -13.95 -2.84
C LEU A 12 -12.07 -12.44 -2.80
N TRP A 13 -13.07 -11.68 -3.23
CA TRP A 13 -13.03 -10.23 -3.20
C TRP A 13 -13.11 -9.67 -1.79
N ASP A 14 -13.90 -10.28 -0.91
CA ASP A 14 -13.97 -9.98 0.51
C ASP A 14 -12.64 -10.32 1.20
N ARG A 15 -11.99 -11.44 0.85
CA ARG A 15 -10.65 -11.78 1.37
C ARG A 15 -9.56 -10.83 0.88
N VAL A 16 -9.59 -10.43 -0.38
CA VAL A 16 -8.63 -9.47 -0.93
C VAL A 16 -8.86 -8.07 -0.34
N THR A 17 -10.11 -7.66 -0.17
CA THR A 17 -10.49 -6.39 0.45
C THR A 17 -10.20 -6.38 1.96
N ALA A 18 -10.32 -7.55 2.62
CA ALA A 18 -9.91 -7.73 4.02
C ALA A 18 -8.39 -7.65 4.20
N SER A 19 -7.62 -8.14 3.22
CA SER A 19 -6.14 -8.16 3.28
C SER A 19 -5.48 -6.84 2.87
N ASP A 20 -6.15 -6.01 2.07
CA ASP A 20 -5.61 -4.73 1.59
C ASP A 20 -6.70 -3.64 1.50
N PRO A 21 -6.95 -2.88 2.59
CA PRO A 21 -7.94 -1.81 2.59
C PRO A 21 -7.62 -0.77 1.49
N GLY A 22 -8.54 -0.66 0.53
CA GLY A 22 -8.41 0.27 -0.60
C GLY A 22 -7.58 -0.24 -1.79
N LEU A 23 -7.17 -1.52 -1.81
CA LEU A 23 -6.41 -2.16 -2.91
C LEU A 23 -5.08 -1.45 -3.23
N LEU A 24 -4.50 -0.75 -2.27
CA LEU A 24 -3.33 0.10 -2.48
C LEU A 24 -2.07 -0.72 -2.73
N ARG A 25 -1.88 -1.82 -1.99
CA ARG A 25 -0.77 -2.75 -2.20
C ARG A 25 -0.97 -3.54 -3.48
N LEU A 26 -2.21 -3.96 -3.79
CA LEU A 26 -2.51 -4.66 -5.03
C LEU A 26 -2.27 -3.78 -6.26
N ALA A 27 -2.63 -2.50 -6.20
CA ALA A 27 -2.34 -1.54 -7.25
C ALA A 27 -0.84 -1.22 -7.39
N ALA A 28 -0.10 -1.14 -6.28
CA ALA A 28 1.36 -1.00 -6.32
C ALA A 28 2.04 -2.22 -6.94
N GLY A 29 1.57 -3.43 -6.58
CA GLY A 29 2.03 -4.69 -7.14
C GLY A 29 1.71 -4.81 -8.62
N SER A 30 0.47 -4.54 -9.03
CA SER A 30 0.03 -4.61 -10.43
C SER A 30 0.71 -3.57 -11.31
N ARG A 31 1.01 -2.38 -10.78
CA ARG A 31 1.82 -1.38 -11.49
C ARG A 31 3.23 -1.90 -11.77
N THR A 32 3.85 -2.55 -10.79
CA THR A 32 5.21 -3.10 -10.93
C THR A 32 5.22 -4.26 -11.91
N ALA A 33 4.33 -5.24 -11.70
CA ALA A 33 4.19 -6.40 -12.59
C ALA A 33 3.83 -5.97 -14.02
N GLY A 34 2.88 -5.04 -14.18
CA GLY A 34 2.46 -4.51 -15.47
C GLY A 34 3.58 -3.73 -16.18
N SER A 35 4.37 -2.96 -15.45
CA SER A 35 5.52 -2.24 -16.02
C SER A 35 6.58 -3.20 -16.56
N ILE A 36 6.92 -4.24 -15.78
CA ILE A 36 7.89 -5.26 -16.19
C ILE A 36 7.35 -6.06 -17.38
N ALA A 37 6.10 -6.54 -17.30
CA ALA A 37 5.48 -7.32 -18.37
C ALA A 37 5.40 -6.52 -19.68
N LEU A 38 4.98 -5.25 -19.62
CA LEU A 38 4.94 -4.37 -20.78
C LEU A 38 6.34 -4.12 -21.36
N THR A 39 7.33 -3.86 -20.50
CA THR A 39 8.73 -3.68 -20.93
C THR A 39 9.23 -4.92 -21.67
N LEU A 40 9.04 -6.11 -21.08
CA LEU A 40 9.47 -7.37 -21.68
C LEU A 40 8.73 -7.67 -22.98
N ALA A 41 7.41 -7.42 -23.04
CA ALA A 41 6.62 -7.61 -24.25
C ALA A 41 7.14 -6.74 -25.41
N VAL A 42 7.39 -5.45 -25.15
CA VAL A 42 7.93 -4.52 -26.16
C VAL A 42 9.33 -4.93 -26.60
N LEU A 43 10.24 -5.23 -25.67
CA LEU A 43 11.61 -5.62 -26.03
C LEU A 43 11.66 -6.98 -26.76
N THR A 44 10.79 -7.92 -26.41
CA THR A 44 10.68 -9.21 -27.10
C THR A 44 10.15 -9.02 -28.52
N ALA A 45 9.16 -8.13 -28.71
CA ALA A 45 8.66 -7.78 -30.04
C ALA A 45 9.75 -7.14 -30.93
N LEU A 46 10.66 -6.37 -30.33
CA LEU A 46 11.83 -5.79 -30.98
C LEU A 46 12.98 -6.82 -31.19
N ARG A 47 12.79 -8.09 -30.82
CA ARG A 47 13.79 -9.18 -30.90
C ARG A 47 15.13 -8.85 -30.24
N VAL A 48 15.07 -8.13 -29.12
CA VAL A 48 16.23 -7.75 -28.32
C VAL A 48 16.86 -9.00 -27.67
N PRO A 49 18.19 -9.13 -27.60
CA PRO A 49 18.85 -10.29 -26.99
C PRO A 49 18.48 -10.49 -25.51
N VAL A 50 18.49 -11.73 -25.03
CA VAL A 50 18.12 -12.10 -23.65
C VAL A 50 18.84 -11.27 -22.57
N PRO A 51 20.16 -10.99 -22.63
CA PRO A 51 20.82 -10.15 -21.63
C PRO A 51 20.21 -8.75 -21.51
N HIS A 52 19.74 -8.19 -22.62
CA HIS A 52 19.10 -6.87 -22.67
C HIS A 52 17.63 -6.92 -22.20
N LEU A 53 16.96 -8.07 -22.28
CA LEU A 53 15.65 -8.27 -21.64
C LEU A 53 15.76 -8.19 -20.11
N VAL A 54 16.79 -8.82 -19.54
CA VAL A 54 17.09 -8.74 -18.10
C VAL A 54 17.41 -7.30 -17.69
N ALA A 55 18.22 -6.60 -18.50
CA ALA A 55 18.49 -5.18 -18.32
C ALA A 55 17.19 -4.34 -18.26
N GLY A 56 16.28 -4.56 -19.20
CA GLY A 56 14.98 -3.89 -19.27
C GLY A 56 14.10 -4.18 -18.04
N ALA A 57 14.05 -5.43 -17.60
CA ALA A 57 13.29 -5.80 -16.40
C ALA A 57 13.83 -5.10 -15.13
N ILE A 58 15.15 -5.09 -14.94
CA ILE A 58 15.79 -4.40 -13.80
C ILE A 58 15.56 -2.89 -13.88
N ALA A 59 15.66 -2.29 -15.07
CA ALA A 59 15.40 -0.87 -15.27
C ALA A 59 13.94 -0.49 -14.97
N SER A 60 13.00 -1.32 -15.41
CA SER A 60 11.56 -1.14 -15.14
C SER A 60 11.23 -1.27 -13.66
N MET A 61 11.87 -2.23 -12.99
CA MET A 61 11.76 -2.42 -11.55
C MET A 61 12.32 -1.21 -10.79
N ALA A 62 13.49 -0.70 -11.17
CA ALA A 62 14.11 0.49 -10.57
C ALA A 62 13.22 1.73 -10.73
N ALA A 63 12.71 1.98 -11.94
CA ALA A 63 11.81 3.11 -12.24
C ALA A 63 10.50 3.04 -11.43
N THR A 64 10.01 1.83 -11.15
CA THR A 64 8.76 1.67 -10.41
C THR A 64 8.96 1.80 -8.89
N PHE A 65 9.95 1.13 -8.31
CA PHE A 65 10.17 1.11 -6.86
C PHE A 65 10.84 2.36 -6.29
N ALA A 66 11.66 3.05 -7.08
CA ALA A 66 12.34 4.25 -6.61
C ALA A 66 11.38 5.41 -6.33
N ILE A 67 10.31 5.49 -7.12
CA ILE A 67 9.35 6.59 -7.05
C ILE A 67 8.35 6.31 -5.93
N ARG A 68 8.51 7.08 -4.84
CA ARG A 68 7.71 7.00 -3.62
C ARG A 68 6.86 8.25 -3.39
N GLU A 69 7.07 9.29 -4.20
CA GLU A 69 6.30 10.52 -4.12
C GLU A 69 4.82 10.23 -4.27
N LYS A 70 3.99 10.99 -3.55
CA LYS A 70 2.53 10.76 -3.51
C LYS A 70 1.78 11.62 -4.52
N GLN A 71 2.34 12.77 -4.88
CA GLN A 71 1.79 13.67 -5.87
C GLN A 71 2.20 13.26 -7.28
N ARG A 72 1.24 13.18 -8.20
CA ARG A 72 1.48 12.77 -9.59
C ARG A 72 2.45 13.68 -10.34
N SER A 73 2.37 15.00 -10.13
CA SER A 73 3.30 15.96 -10.76
C SER A 73 4.75 15.72 -10.32
N GLN A 74 4.95 15.45 -9.02
CA GLN A 74 6.26 15.14 -8.47
C GLN A 74 6.77 13.78 -8.96
N GLN A 75 5.90 12.75 -9.01
CA GLN A 75 6.25 11.45 -9.59
C GLN A 75 6.68 11.58 -11.06
N ALA A 76 5.93 12.35 -11.86
CA ALA A 76 6.25 12.56 -13.28
C ALA A 76 7.59 13.29 -13.43
N LEU A 77 7.84 14.31 -12.62
CA LEU A 77 9.12 15.02 -12.62
C LEU A 77 10.27 14.11 -12.20
N THR A 78 10.11 13.30 -11.15
CA THR A 78 11.15 12.35 -10.71
C THR A 78 11.40 11.26 -11.74
N LEU A 79 10.36 10.75 -12.42
CA LEU A 79 10.54 9.78 -13.50
C LEU A 79 11.26 10.40 -14.70
N ALA A 80 10.90 11.63 -15.06
CA ALA A 80 11.54 12.39 -16.14
C ALA A 80 13.01 12.71 -15.83
N LEU A 81 13.35 13.05 -14.58
CA LEU A 81 14.73 13.25 -14.13
C LEU A 81 15.50 11.93 -13.95
N GLY A 82 14.78 10.86 -13.60
CA GLY A 82 15.36 9.53 -13.41
C GLY A 82 15.90 8.93 -14.70
N LEU A 83 15.28 9.22 -15.86
CA LEU A 83 15.75 8.73 -17.14
C LEU A 83 17.16 9.26 -17.50
N PRO A 84 17.45 10.58 -17.49
CA PRO A 84 18.81 11.10 -17.66
C PRO A 84 19.81 10.51 -16.67
N VAL A 85 19.43 10.35 -15.40
CA VAL A 85 20.30 9.74 -14.37
C VAL A 85 20.60 8.28 -14.71
N ALA A 86 19.61 7.52 -15.16
CA ALA A 86 19.79 6.14 -15.60
C ALA A 86 20.72 6.05 -16.81
N LEU A 87 20.51 6.90 -17.83
CA LEU A 87 21.36 6.93 -19.03
C LEU A 87 22.81 7.31 -18.69
N ALA A 88 23.01 8.31 -17.84
CA ALA A 88 24.34 8.68 -17.34
C ALA A 88 25.00 7.51 -16.58
N SER A 89 24.23 6.80 -15.75
CA SER A 89 24.72 5.65 -14.98
C SER A 89 25.13 4.47 -15.87
N VAL A 90 24.33 4.13 -16.90
CA VAL A 90 24.72 3.12 -17.91
C VAL A 90 25.98 3.55 -18.66
N THR A 91 26.07 4.82 -19.03
CA THR A 91 27.24 5.35 -19.76
C THR A 91 28.50 5.20 -18.92
N LEU A 92 28.44 5.60 -17.65
CA LEU A 92 29.57 5.47 -16.72
C LEU A 92 29.95 4.01 -16.51
N GLY A 93 28.98 3.12 -16.32
CA GLY A 93 29.26 1.69 -16.20
C GLY A 93 29.92 1.10 -17.45
N ALA A 94 29.46 1.47 -18.64
CA ALA A 94 30.03 1.00 -19.91
C ALA A 94 31.47 1.50 -20.14
N LEU A 95 31.78 2.74 -19.74
CA LEU A 95 33.12 3.31 -19.84
C LEU A 95 34.09 2.70 -18.82
N LEU A 96 33.63 2.48 -17.59
CA LEU A 96 34.45 1.98 -16.49
C LEU A 96 34.60 0.46 -16.51
N ASN A 97 33.81 -0.28 -17.30
CA ASN A 97 33.89 -1.74 -17.42
C ASN A 97 35.30 -2.24 -17.80
N SER A 98 36.05 -1.45 -18.59
CA SER A 98 37.43 -1.80 -18.98
C SER A 98 38.48 -1.63 -17.87
N ARG A 99 38.15 -0.94 -16.76
CA ARG A 99 39.09 -0.57 -15.69
C ARG A 99 38.55 -0.99 -14.33
N VAL A 100 38.73 -2.27 -13.97
CA VAL A 100 38.20 -2.88 -12.74
C VAL A 100 38.43 -2.03 -11.48
N ILE A 101 39.67 -1.57 -11.24
CA ILE A 101 40.02 -0.77 -10.05
C ILE A 101 39.30 0.60 -10.04
N ALA A 102 39.21 1.25 -11.20
CA ALA A 102 38.52 2.54 -11.31
C ALA A 102 37.00 2.37 -11.19
N GLY A 103 36.47 1.26 -11.72
CA GLY A 103 35.09 0.81 -11.56
C GLY A 103 34.72 0.64 -10.09
N ASP A 104 35.51 -0.14 -9.34
CA ASP A 104 35.25 -0.41 -7.92
C ASP A 104 35.30 0.87 -7.07
N LEU A 105 36.30 1.73 -7.29
CA LEU A 105 36.39 3.00 -6.57
C LEU A 105 35.20 3.92 -6.89
N PHE A 106 34.82 4.01 -8.16
CA PHE A 106 33.65 4.78 -8.57
C PHE A 106 32.36 4.20 -8.00
N PHE A 107 32.22 2.88 -7.95
CA PHE A 107 31.06 2.22 -7.35
C PHE A 107 30.90 2.60 -5.88
N VAL A 108 32.00 2.62 -5.11
CA VAL A 108 32.01 3.08 -3.72
C VAL A 108 31.56 4.54 -3.63
N VAL A 109 32.15 5.43 -4.45
CA VAL A 109 31.75 6.85 -4.50
C VAL A 109 30.26 7.01 -4.86
N LEU A 110 29.77 6.21 -5.81
CA LEU A 110 28.38 6.22 -6.22
C LEU A 110 27.44 5.78 -5.09
N ILE A 111 27.81 4.78 -4.29
CA ILE A 111 27.06 4.39 -3.09
C ILE A 111 26.97 5.56 -2.11
N PHE A 112 28.09 6.24 -1.82
CA PHE A 112 28.09 7.42 -0.94
C PHE A 112 27.19 8.53 -1.50
N CYS A 113 27.27 8.82 -2.80
CA CYS A 113 26.40 9.79 -3.46
C CYS A 113 24.91 9.38 -3.37
N ALA A 114 24.58 8.12 -3.64
CA ALA A 114 23.21 7.62 -3.58
C ALA A 114 22.62 7.70 -2.16
N VAL A 115 23.42 7.37 -1.13
CA VAL A 115 23.03 7.49 0.28
C VAL A 115 22.91 8.97 0.68
N TYR A 116 23.86 9.81 0.28
CA TYR A 116 23.83 11.24 0.55
C TYR A 116 22.62 11.93 -0.08
N SER A 117 22.23 11.52 -1.30
CA SER A 117 21.07 12.05 -1.99
C SER A 117 19.75 11.83 -1.24
N ARG A 118 19.67 10.84 -0.33
CA ARG A 118 18.49 10.62 0.53
C ARG A 118 18.14 11.85 1.38
N ARG A 119 19.10 12.74 1.65
CA ARG A 119 18.86 13.99 2.41
C ARG A 119 17.93 14.96 1.69
N PHE A 120 17.79 14.86 0.36
CA PHE A 120 16.93 15.73 -0.45
C PHE A 120 15.49 15.19 -0.56
N GLY A 121 15.05 14.41 0.43
CA GLY A 121 13.70 13.83 0.51
C GLY A 121 13.48 12.67 -0.48
N ASP A 122 12.21 12.40 -0.77
CA ASP A 122 11.77 11.26 -1.60
C ASP A 122 12.42 11.26 -2.99
N ARG A 123 12.52 12.45 -3.62
CA ARG A 123 13.12 12.59 -4.96
C ARG A 123 14.60 12.25 -4.96
N GLY A 124 15.35 12.77 -4.00
CA GLY A 124 16.78 12.48 -3.90
C GLY A 124 17.05 11.00 -3.65
N ASN A 125 16.26 10.37 -2.77
CA ASN A 125 16.29 8.93 -2.56
C ASN A 125 15.95 8.13 -3.83
N ALA A 126 14.93 8.56 -4.58
CA ALA A 126 14.53 7.92 -5.83
C ALA A 126 15.64 7.99 -6.90
N LEU A 127 16.19 9.18 -7.14
CA LEU A 127 17.25 9.37 -8.14
C LEU A 127 18.54 8.63 -7.76
N GLY A 128 18.91 8.63 -6.47
CA GLY A 128 20.04 7.86 -5.97
C GLY A 128 19.87 6.35 -6.17
N LEU A 129 18.66 5.82 -5.88
CA LEU A 129 18.35 4.41 -6.08
C LEU A 129 18.37 4.03 -7.56
N ILE A 130 17.78 4.86 -8.44
CA ILE A 130 17.80 4.64 -9.89
C ILE A 130 19.24 4.62 -10.39
N GLY A 131 20.04 5.62 -10.05
CA GLY A 131 21.43 5.69 -10.51
C GLY A 131 22.24 4.47 -10.08
N PHE A 132 22.13 4.09 -8.81
CA PHE A 132 22.76 2.88 -8.28
C PHE A 132 22.31 1.60 -8.97
N GLN A 133 21.01 1.37 -9.06
CA GLN A 133 20.47 0.13 -9.61
C GLN A 133 20.82 -0.04 -11.09
N ILE A 134 20.80 1.06 -11.85
CA ILE A 134 21.11 1.07 -13.28
C ILE A 134 22.62 0.96 -13.53
N TYR A 135 23.45 1.58 -12.71
CA TYR A 135 24.90 1.36 -12.75
C TYR A 135 25.23 -0.12 -12.48
N PHE A 136 24.67 -0.70 -11.42
CA PHE A 136 24.86 -2.11 -11.10
C PHE A 136 24.36 -3.05 -12.22
N MET A 137 23.20 -2.76 -12.79
CA MET A 137 22.68 -3.47 -13.97
C MET A 137 23.66 -3.43 -15.14
N SER A 138 24.32 -2.29 -15.38
CA SER A 138 25.25 -2.13 -16.51
C SER A 138 26.51 -2.99 -16.33
N LEU A 139 26.99 -3.14 -15.10
CA LEU A 139 28.09 -4.05 -14.78
C LEU A 139 27.65 -5.52 -14.96
N PHE A 140 26.45 -5.88 -14.48
CA PHE A 140 25.93 -7.24 -14.58
C PHE A 140 25.77 -7.72 -16.04
N VAL A 141 25.33 -6.84 -16.93
CA VAL A 141 25.12 -7.15 -18.36
C VAL A 141 26.41 -7.04 -19.16
N GLY A 142 27.50 -6.56 -18.55
CA GLY A 142 28.78 -6.32 -19.24
C GLY A 142 28.66 -5.23 -20.30
N ALA A 143 28.03 -4.09 -19.95
CA ALA A 143 27.86 -2.97 -20.86
C ALA A 143 29.21 -2.51 -21.44
N THR A 144 29.29 -2.33 -22.75
CA THR A 144 30.48 -1.81 -23.44
C THR A 144 30.08 -0.64 -24.32
N GLY A 145 31.05 0.14 -24.80
CA GLY A 145 30.77 1.28 -25.69
C GLY A 145 29.93 0.89 -26.92
N HIS A 146 30.10 -0.34 -27.44
CA HIS A 146 29.34 -0.83 -28.60
C HIS A 146 27.88 -1.20 -28.27
N THR A 147 27.58 -1.69 -27.06
CA THR A 147 26.22 -2.05 -26.65
C THR A 147 25.43 -0.89 -26.05
N LEU A 148 26.10 0.25 -25.83
CA LEU A 148 25.57 1.45 -25.20
C LEU A 148 24.30 2.01 -25.89
N PRO A 149 24.24 2.14 -27.23
CA PRO A 149 23.03 2.62 -27.90
C PRO A 149 21.84 1.66 -27.73
N ALA A 150 22.10 0.35 -27.74
CA ALA A 150 21.06 -0.65 -27.51
C ALA A 150 20.52 -0.57 -26.07
N LEU A 151 21.40 -0.41 -25.09
CA LEU A 151 21.02 -0.23 -23.68
C LEU A 151 20.25 1.07 -23.44
N PHE A 152 20.56 2.15 -24.15
CA PHE A 152 19.76 3.38 -24.10
C PHE A 152 18.32 3.15 -24.56
N GLY A 153 18.14 2.43 -25.66
CA GLY A 153 16.81 2.02 -26.14
C GLY A 153 16.07 1.20 -25.08
N VAL A 154 16.74 0.20 -24.49
CA VAL A 154 16.18 -0.67 -23.45
C VAL A 154 15.73 0.12 -22.22
N VAL A 155 16.59 0.99 -21.68
CA VAL A 155 16.28 1.82 -20.51
C VAL A 155 15.14 2.79 -20.82
N THR A 156 15.15 3.40 -22.00
CA THR A 156 14.08 4.33 -22.42
C THR A 156 12.74 3.61 -22.52
N VAL A 157 12.69 2.41 -23.12
CA VAL A 157 11.49 1.59 -23.19
C VAL A 157 11.00 1.22 -21.79
N ALA A 158 11.89 0.83 -20.88
CA ALA A 158 11.54 0.48 -19.51
C ALA A 158 10.91 1.65 -18.74
N PHE A 159 11.49 2.86 -18.87
CA PHE A 159 10.94 4.08 -18.26
C PHE A 159 9.61 4.49 -18.90
N ALA A 160 9.49 4.42 -20.23
CA ALA A 160 8.26 4.72 -20.95
C ALA A 160 7.13 3.74 -20.59
N ALA A 161 7.43 2.45 -20.48
CA ALA A 161 6.48 1.43 -20.04
C ALA A 161 6.05 1.68 -18.59
N SER A 162 6.99 1.99 -17.68
CA SER A 162 6.68 2.34 -16.29
C SER A 162 5.81 3.60 -16.21
N ALA A 163 6.08 4.61 -17.03
CA ALA A 163 5.26 5.81 -17.14
C ALA A 163 3.84 5.48 -17.63
N LEU A 164 3.71 4.71 -18.71
CA LEU A 164 2.42 4.34 -19.29
C LEU A 164 1.57 3.54 -18.30
N VAL A 165 2.17 2.55 -17.64
CA VAL A 165 1.45 1.73 -16.66
C VAL A 165 1.06 2.56 -15.44
N ARG A 166 1.93 3.45 -14.95
CA ARG A 166 1.67 4.29 -13.77
C ARG A 166 0.63 5.39 -14.05
N PHE A 167 0.69 6.05 -15.19
CA PHE A 167 -0.11 7.25 -15.48
C PHE A 167 -1.32 7.00 -16.38
N VAL A 168 -1.37 5.89 -17.11
CA VAL A 168 -2.46 5.59 -18.06
C VAL A 168 -3.21 4.30 -17.69
N ILE A 169 -2.51 3.18 -17.51
CA ILE A 169 -3.16 1.87 -17.30
C ILE A 169 -3.71 1.74 -15.87
N VAL A 170 -2.84 1.91 -14.86
CA VAL A 170 -3.21 1.84 -13.43
C VAL A 170 -3.51 3.24 -12.93
N TYR A 171 -4.54 3.85 -13.51
CA TYR A 171 -4.91 5.22 -13.25
C TYR A 171 -5.55 5.39 -11.85
N GLU A 172 -4.74 5.81 -10.86
CA GLU A 172 -5.23 6.06 -9.50
C GLU A 172 -5.34 7.56 -9.21
N THR A 173 -6.56 8.10 -9.16
CA THR A 173 -6.76 9.50 -8.76
C THR A 173 -6.79 9.61 -7.23
N PRO A 174 -6.24 10.69 -6.64
CA PRO A 174 -6.34 10.94 -5.19
C PRO A 174 -7.78 10.87 -4.68
N ALA A 175 -8.73 11.43 -5.45
CA ALA A 175 -10.16 11.36 -5.14
C ALA A 175 -10.71 9.93 -5.18
N GLY A 176 -10.34 9.13 -6.17
CA GLY A 176 -10.77 7.72 -6.27
C GLY A 176 -10.25 6.87 -5.12
N VAL A 177 -9.01 7.10 -4.68
CA VAL A 177 -8.43 6.43 -3.50
C VAL A 177 -9.20 6.78 -2.23
N LEU A 178 -9.52 8.06 -2.01
CA LEU A 178 -10.32 8.49 -0.86
C LEU A 178 -11.73 7.89 -0.87
N LEU A 179 -12.37 7.81 -2.04
CA LEU A 179 -13.69 7.17 -2.17
C LEU A 179 -13.64 5.69 -1.79
N ARG A 180 -12.63 4.94 -2.26
CA ARG A 180 -12.44 3.53 -1.91
C ARG A 180 -12.15 3.32 -0.43
N LEU A 181 -11.32 4.17 0.17
CA LEU A 181 -11.05 4.09 1.61
C LEU A 181 -12.29 4.41 2.45
N ARG A 182 -13.11 5.38 2.02
CA ARG A 182 -14.39 5.68 2.67
C ARG A 182 -15.38 4.51 2.57
N GLU A 183 -15.42 3.84 1.43
CA GLU A 183 -16.24 2.63 1.24
C GLU A 183 -15.75 1.48 2.12
N ALA A 184 -14.43 1.24 2.15
CA ALA A 184 -13.82 0.26 3.04
C ALA A 184 -14.11 0.56 4.53
N PHE A 185 -14.10 1.85 4.93
CA PHE A 185 -14.47 2.26 6.28
C PHE A 185 -15.92 1.90 6.60
N ARG A 186 -16.86 2.17 5.67
CA ARG A 186 -18.27 1.81 5.85
C ARG A 186 -18.47 0.30 5.98
N VAL A 187 -17.77 -0.49 5.17
CA VAL A 187 -17.82 -1.96 5.23
C VAL A 187 -17.28 -2.46 6.57
N ARG A 188 -16.11 -1.96 7.02
CA ARG A 188 -15.52 -2.34 8.32
C ARG A 188 -16.40 -1.91 9.50
N LEU A 189 -17.06 -0.75 9.41
CA LEU A 189 -18.01 -0.30 10.42
C LEU A 189 -19.22 -1.25 10.51
N ALA A 190 -19.77 -1.65 9.35
CA ALA A 190 -20.87 -2.62 9.33
C ALA A 190 -20.44 -3.98 9.90
N GLN A 191 -19.24 -4.47 9.57
CA GLN A 191 -18.67 -5.69 10.13
C GLN A 191 -18.48 -5.61 11.65
N LEU A 192 -18.04 -4.46 12.17
CA LEU A 192 -17.92 -4.25 13.61
C LEU A 192 -19.29 -4.30 14.30
N VAL A 193 -20.31 -3.65 13.72
CA VAL A 193 -21.68 -3.72 14.24
C VAL A 193 -22.22 -5.16 14.20
N SER A 194 -21.96 -5.93 13.14
CA SER A 194 -22.30 -7.35 13.08
C SER A 194 -21.60 -8.16 14.18
N ALA A 195 -20.30 -7.95 14.41
CA ALA A 195 -19.57 -8.63 15.49
C ALA A 195 -20.10 -8.24 16.88
N GLN A 196 -20.54 -7.00 17.06
CA GLN A 196 -21.19 -6.54 18.29
C GLN A 196 -22.54 -7.21 18.53
N LEU A 197 -23.32 -7.48 17.47
CA LEU A 197 -24.55 -8.26 17.57
C LEU A 197 -24.26 -9.73 17.89
N GLU A 198 -23.27 -10.35 17.25
CA GLU A 198 -22.83 -11.71 17.58
C GLU A 198 -22.36 -11.82 19.03
N LEU A 199 -21.72 -10.79 19.56
CA LEU A 199 -21.34 -10.73 20.98
C LEU A 199 -22.56 -10.67 21.93
N LEU A 200 -23.68 -10.12 21.50
CA LEU A 200 -24.92 -10.18 22.29
C LEU A 200 -25.54 -11.57 22.28
N ASP A 201 -25.56 -12.22 21.12
CA ASP A 201 -26.16 -13.55 20.95
C ASP A 201 -25.25 -14.70 21.45
N ALA A 202 -23.96 -14.44 21.65
CA ALA A 202 -22.98 -15.46 22.03
C ALA A 202 -23.25 -16.04 23.42
N GLY A 203 -23.36 -17.38 23.51
CA GLY A 203 -23.43 -18.10 24.78
C GLY A 203 -22.12 -18.00 25.61
N PRO A 204 -22.12 -18.53 26.85
CA PRO A 204 -20.98 -18.40 27.78
C PRO A 204 -19.68 -19.06 27.28
N GLY A 205 -19.75 -20.06 26.39
CA GLY A 205 -18.58 -20.73 25.82
C GLY A 205 -17.94 -20.01 24.62
N ASP A 206 -18.65 -19.10 23.97
CA ASP A 206 -18.17 -18.37 22.78
C ASP A 206 -18.01 -16.86 23.02
N ALA A 207 -18.36 -16.38 24.22
CA ALA A 207 -18.28 -14.97 24.61
C ALA A 207 -16.88 -14.37 24.40
N ASP A 208 -15.83 -15.10 24.78
CA ASP A 208 -14.45 -14.63 24.65
C ASP A 208 -14.04 -14.51 23.17
N LYS A 209 -14.44 -15.48 22.33
CA LYS A 209 -14.19 -15.42 20.88
C LYS A 209 -14.92 -14.26 20.22
N ALA A 210 -16.20 -14.05 20.58
CA ALA A 210 -16.99 -12.95 20.06
C ALA A 210 -16.40 -11.59 20.51
N LEU A 211 -15.88 -11.51 21.74
CA LEU A 211 -15.19 -10.32 22.23
C LEU A 211 -13.90 -10.05 21.45
N ASP A 212 -13.12 -11.08 21.17
CA ASP A 212 -11.90 -10.93 20.35
C ASP A 212 -12.23 -10.50 18.92
N ALA A 213 -13.33 -10.99 18.33
CA ALA A 213 -13.81 -10.52 17.03
C ALA A 213 -14.20 -9.03 17.04
N VAL A 214 -14.85 -8.54 18.10
CA VAL A 214 -15.15 -7.11 18.27
C VAL A 214 -13.87 -6.29 18.42
N ARG A 215 -12.89 -6.75 19.21
CA ARG A 215 -11.59 -6.09 19.36
C ARG A 215 -10.84 -5.99 18.03
N GLU A 216 -10.81 -7.07 17.27
CA GLU A 216 -10.20 -7.10 15.95
C GLU A 216 -10.94 -6.17 14.97
N GLY A 217 -12.27 -6.16 15.00
CA GLY A 217 -13.11 -5.26 14.22
C GLY A 217 -12.82 -3.79 14.51
N THR A 218 -12.69 -3.41 15.78
CA THR A 218 -12.33 -2.05 16.21
C THR A 218 -10.93 -1.66 15.72
N ALA A 219 -9.94 -2.54 15.89
CA ALA A 219 -8.58 -2.29 15.42
C ALA A 219 -8.51 -2.09 13.90
N ARG A 220 -9.24 -2.92 13.13
CA ARG A 220 -9.34 -2.78 11.67
C ARG A 220 -10.06 -1.49 11.27
N LEU A 221 -11.10 -1.08 11.99
CA LEU A 221 -11.79 0.18 11.72
C LEU A 221 -10.85 1.39 11.93
N HIS A 222 -10.10 1.38 13.04
CA HIS A 222 -9.10 2.39 13.36
C HIS A 222 -8.00 2.49 12.30
N GLU A 223 -7.48 1.34 11.84
CA GLU A 223 -6.47 1.29 10.78
C GLU A 223 -6.94 2.02 9.51
N THR A 224 -8.19 1.78 9.08
CA THR A 224 -8.76 2.46 7.90
C THR A 224 -8.98 3.95 8.15
N ALA A 225 -9.36 4.35 9.37
CA ALA A 225 -9.46 5.76 9.74
C ALA A 225 -8.10 6.48 9.61
N LEU A 226 -7.03 5.87 10.11
CA LEU A 226 -5.66 6.38 9.97
C LEU A 226 -5.22 6.47 8.50
N MET A 227 -5.58 5.49 7.66
CA MET A 227 -5.30 5.55 6.23
C MET A 227 -6.01 6.74 5.55
N ILE A 228 -7.26 7.01 5.92
CA ILE A 228 -8.00 8.17 5.38
C ILE A 228 -7.34 9.48 5.85
N GLN A 229 -7.01 9.60 7.14
CA GLN A 229 -6.34 10.79 7.68
C GLN A 229 -5.02 11.06 6.94
N GLY A 230 -4.17 10.03 6.80
CA GLY A 230 -2.90 10.18 6.10
C GLY A 230 -3.09 10.64 4.65
N ARG A 231 -4.16 10.24 3.96
CA ARG A 231 -4.45 10.71 2.59
C ARG A 231 -4.99 12.13 2.54
N LEU A 232 -5.80 12.55 3.52
CA LEU A 232 -6.34 13.90 3.60
C LEU A 232 -5.23 14.94 3.85
N GLU A 233 -4.30 14.65 4.77
CA GLU A 233 -3.14 15.51 5.07
C GLU A 233 -2.23 15.73 3.84
N GLN A 234 -2.23 14.78 2.89
CA GLN A 234 -1.29 14.75 1.78
C GLN A 234 -1.88 15.17 0.42
N GLY A 235 -3.22 15.18 0.29
CA GLY A 235 -3.88 15.21 -1.02
C GLY A 235 -5.06 16.17 -1.16
N THR A 236 -5.57 16.77 -0.09
CA THR A 236 -6.71 17.69 -0.18
C THR A 236 -6.22 19.13 -0.25
N SER A 237 -6.59 19.84 -1.31
CA SER A 237 -6.27 21.27 -1.47
C SER A 237 -7.06 22.18 -0.52
N ASP A 238 -8.16 21.67 0.03
CA ASP A 238 -9.04 22.37 0.98
C ASP A 238 -8.97 21.75 2.38
N GLU A 239 -8.18 22.40 3.24
CA GLU A 239 -7.96 21.99 4.63
C GLU A 239 -9.24 21.99 5.48
N SER A 240 -10.26 22.78 5.10
CA SER A 240 -11.54 22.82 5.81
C SER A 240 -12.35 21.55 5.57
N VAL A 241 -12.38 21.06 4.32
CA VAL A 241 -13.04 19.82 3.94
C VAL A 241 -12.31 18.62 4.54
N ALA A 242 -10.98 18.63 4.53
CA ALA A 242 -10.18 17.58 5.17
C ALA A 242 -10.51 17.43 6.66
N ARG A 243 -10.55 18.54 7.41
CA ARG A 243 -10.92 18.55 8.84
C ARG A 243 -12.34 18.05 9.08
N LEU A 244 -13.30 18.42 8.22
CA LEU A 244 -14.68 17.97 8.35
C LEU A 244 -14.81 16.46 8.15
N VAL A 245 -14.13 15.90 7.14
CA VAL A 245 -14.11 14.45 6.88
C VAL A 245 -13.45 13.71 8.04
N GLN A 246 -12.32 14.19 8.53
CA GLN A 246 -11.62 13.60 9.68
C GLN A 246 -12.51 13.59 10.94
N ARG A 247 -13.19 14.70 11.24
CA ARG A 247 -14.11 14.79 12.38
C ARG A 247 -15.27 13.80 12.27
N ARG A 248 -15.83 13.60 11.07
CA ARG A 248 -16.91 12.63 10.85
C ARG A 248 -16.45 11.19 11.02
N ILE A 249 -15.26 10.85 10.53
CA ILE A 249 -14.69 9.50 10.66
C ILE A 249 -14.40 9.19 12.13
N ALA A 250 -13.73 10.11 12.83
CA ALA A 250 -13.48 9.96 14.27
C ALA A 250 -14.79 9.86 15.07
N GLY A 251 -15.80 10.66 14.73
CA GLY A 251 -17.12 10.57 15.36
C GLY A 251 -17.79 9.21 15.18
N ALA A 252 -17.71 8.63 13.98
CA ALA A 252 -18.26 7.30 13.70
C ALA A 252 -17.50 6.20 14.46
N GLU A 253 -16.18 6.28 14.52
CA GLU A 253 -15.33 5.35 15.27
C GLU A 253 -15.63 5.37 16.76
N ILE A 254 -15.63 6.56 17.38
CA ILE A 254 -15.95 6.73 18.81
C ILE A 254 -17.37 6.22 19.11
N SER A 255 -18.32 6.46 18.21
CA SER A 255 -19.70 5.97 18.39
C SER A 255 -19.77 4.45 18.39
N ALA A 256 -19.02 3.78 17.49
CA ALA A 256 -18.97 2.33 17.43
C ALA A 256 -18.26 1.72 18.65
N GLU A 257 -17.18 2.33 19.12
CA GLU A 257 -16.47 1.88 20.33
C GLU A 257 -17.35 2.04 21.58
N ARG A 258 -18.02 3.19 21.73
CA ARG A 258 -18.99 3.41 22.81
C ARG A 258 -20.12 2.42 22.78
N LEU A 259 -20.64 2.07 21.60
CA LEU A 259 -21.66 1.03 21.46
C LEU A 259 -21.13 -0.30 22.01
N GLY A 260 -19.92 -0.72 21.62
CA GLY A 260 -19.30 -1.95 22.14
C GLY A 260 -19.14 -1.98 23.66
N LEU A 261 -18.70 -0.85 24.26
CA LEU A 261 -18.57 -0.73 25.71
C LEU A 261 -19.93 -0.82 26.44
N LEU A 262 -20.98 -0.20 25.89
CA LEU A 262 -22.32 -0.27 26.45
C LEU A 262 -22.87 -1.70 26.41
N LEU A 263 -22.67 -2.43 25.32
CA LEU A 263 -23.10 -3.84 25.20
C LEU A 263 -22.37 -4.74 26.20
N LEU A 264 -21.06 -4.53 26.40
CA LEU A 264 -20.29 -5.26 27.43
C LEU A 264 -20.82 -5.00 28.84
N THR A 265 -21.17 -3.75 29.12
CA THR A 265 -21.70 -3.34 30.42
C THR A 265 -23.06 -3.98 30.67
N ALA A 266 -23.97 -3.93 29.69
CA ALA A 266 -25.29 -4.54 29.76
C ALA A 266 -25.21 -6.06 30.02
N ARG A 267 -24.34 -6.76 29.28
CA ARG A 267 -24.14 -8.20 29.44
C ARG A 267 -23.54 -8.56 30.80
N SER A 268 -22.64 -7.73 31.34
CA SER A 268 -22.08 -7.94 32.68
C SER A 268 -23.12 -7.81 33.79
N SER A 269 -24.10 -6.91 33.62
CA SER A 269 -25.23 -6.75 34.54
C SER A 269 -26.11 -8.01 34.57
N GLU A 270 -26.53 -8.52 33.40
CA GLU A 270 -27.32 -9.76 33.31
C GLU A 270 -26.60 -10.98 33.87
N ARG A 271 -25.28 -11.08 33.66
CA ARG A 271 -24.47 -12.16 34.24
C ARG A 271 -24.42 -12.08 35.76
N THR A 272 -24.39 -10.86 36.31
CA THR A 272 -24.43 -10.64 37.76
C THR A 272 -25.79 -11.02 38.32
N ASP A 273 -26.89 -10.67 37.65
CA ASP A 273 -28.26 -11.02 38.07
C ASP A 273 -28.58 -12.52 37.96
N THR A 274 -28.02 -13.21 36.96
CA THR A 274 -28.19 -14.68 36.82
C THR A 274 -27.37 -15.47 37.83
N LEU A 275 -26.18 -14.98 38.20
CA LEU A 275 -25.35 -15.59 39.27
C LEU A 275 -25.98 -15.41 40.65
N THR A 276 -26.62 -14.27 40.93
CA THR A 276 -27.31 -14.04 42.22
C THR A 276 -28.54 -14.93 42.39
N LEU A 277 -29.27 -15.24 41.30
CA LEU A 277 -30.40 -16.18 41.32
C LEU A 277 -30.02 -17.62 41.67
N HIS A 278 -28.78 -18.04 41.39
CA HIS A 278 -28.29 -19.39 41.68
C HIS A 278 -27.64 -19.55 43.07
N LEU A 279 -27.50 -18.46 43.84
CA LEU A 279 -26.94 -18.48 45.19
C LEU A 279 -28.09 -18.59 46.23
N PRO A 280 -28.18 -19.67 47.02
CA PRO A 280 -29.21 -19.80 48.04
C PRO A 280 -29.03 -18.70 49.10
N GLY A 281 -29.98 -17.76 49.17
CA GLY A 281 -30.01 -16.70 50.20
C GLY A 281 -29.40 -15.35 49.80
N ALA A 282 -29.06 -15.12 48.53
CA ALA A 282 -28.63 -13.79 48.08
C ALA A 282 -29.82 -12.81 48.04
N PRO A 283 -29.73 -11.62 48.68
CA PRO A 283 -30.79 -10.62 48.61
C PRO A 283 -30.93 -10.10 47.17
N VAL A 284 -32.19 -9.93 46.73
CA VAL A 284 -32.51 -9.34 45.42
C VAL A 284 -31.92 -7.93 45.34
N PRO A 285 -31.21 -7.54 44.26
CA PRO A 285 -30.71 -6.18 44.13
C PRO A 285 -31.90 -5.23 44.15
N SER A 286 -31.98 -4.38 45.17
CA SER A 286 -32.96 -3.30 45.21
C SER A 286 -32.67 -2.38 44.03
N GLY A 287 -33.53 -2.43 43.01
CA GLY A 287 -33.44 -1.56 41.83
C GLY A 287 -33.28 -0.12 42.27
N GLY A 288 -32.07 0.43 42.05
CA GLY A 288 -31.79 1.82 42.29
C GLY A 288 -32.68 2.67 41.40
N ARG A 289 -33.73 3.24 41.98
CA ARG A 289 -34.21 4.54 41.52
C ARG A 289 -33.09 5.52 41.85
N GLU A 290 -32.43 6.03 40.81
CA GLU A 290 -31.52 7.17 40.97
C GLU A 290 -32.27 8.38 41.57
N PRO A 291 -31.60 9.21 42.39
CA PRO A 291 -32.07 10.55 42.70
C PRO A 291 -31.98 11.51 41.50
#